data_AF-A0A9E2AWZ4-F1
#
_entry.id   AF-A0A9E2AWZ4-F1
#
_cell.length_a   1.000
_cell.length_b   1.000
_cell.length_c   1.000
_cell.angle_alpha   90.00
_cell.angle_beta   90.00
_cell.angle_gamma   90.00
#
_symmetry.space_group_name_H-M   'P 1'
#
loop_
_entity.id
_entity.type
_entity.pdbx_description
1 polymer ?
#
loop_
_entity_poly.entity_id
_entity_poly.type
_entity_poly.pdbx_seq_one_letter_code
_entity_poly.pdbx_strand_id
1 'polypeptide(L)'
;MPGCTKLLLISFICCCFGYLRAQEPAYILDYSDKLLLRLYTISKVNSLTIEKRLEEFGLELLPNVNSNLGLGFNYKKFGLGLAFGLPLSVEKKRKFGKTQRLDIQGSMYGRKIGADGFLQSYRGYYNSNPTDFIDWTSDVLPQIKSMRILSLGVTGFYLFNSDKYSYRAAFVRDEIQKKSAGSFLLGLFGNYDEARTDAGFVPQEFPDSLRTKINVKGFKNLAIGFSAGYAHNFVIKEKFLLGLAVIPGFGYQRVSITELNGSIRNEDQPAGQVMARIGLGYEFKPFYLALTGSANWRNIDFSPYNFKLATEQFRFIIGKRLGI
;
A
#
# COMPACT_ATOMS: atom_id res chain seq x y z
N MET A 1 -11.94 81.35 -43.73
CA MET A 1 -11.25 81.83 -42.51
C MET A 1 -12.17 81.62 -41.31
N PRO A 2 -11.71 81.13 -40.16
CA PRO A 2 -11.28 79.75 -39.93
C PRO A 2 -11.96 79.07 -38.72
N GLY A 3 -11.83 77.74 -38.64
CA GLY A 3 -11.65 77.02 -37.37
C GLY A 3 -12.83 76.16 -36.89
N CYS A 4 -12.66 74.83 -36.95
CA CYS A 4 -12.62 73.92 -35.78
C CYS A 4 -12.74 72.45 -36.29
N THR A 5 -11.64 71.76 -36.59
CA THR A 5 -10.95 70.77 -35.74
C THR A 5 -11.67 69.42 -35.57
N LYS A 6 -11.15 68.43 -36.31
CA LYS A 6 -10.99 66.99 -36.02
C LYS A 6 -11.78 66.40 -34.83
N LEU A 7 -12.67 65.43 -35.08
CA LEU A 7 -12.76 64.18 -34.31
C LEU A 7 -13.75 63.20 -34.98
N LEU A 8 -13.26 62.20 -35.72
CA LEU A 8 -14.04 60.99 -36.04
C LEU A 8 -13.13 59.90 -36.61
N LEU A 9 -12.28 59.36 -35.75
CA LEU A 9 -11.73 58.02 -35.92
C LEU A 9 -11.41 57.48 -34.53
N ILE A 10 -11.66 56.19 -34.30
CA ILE A 10 -11.58 55.43 -33.04
C ILE A 10 -12.96 55.20 -32.41
N SER A 11 -13.75 54.37 -33.08
CA SER A 11 -14.79 53.56 -32.43
C SER A 11 -14.91 52.26 -33.22
N PHE A 12 -13.85 51.44 -33.24
CA PHE A 12 -13.96 50.05 -33.70
C PHE A 12 -12.80 49.15 -33.23
N ILE A 13 -12.31 49.34 -31.99
CA ILE A 13 -11.42 48.35 -31.34
C ILE A 13 -11.78 48.30 -29.85
N CYS A 14 -12.96 47.80 -29.51
CA CYS A 14 -13.30 47.53 -28.11
C CYS A 14 -14.28 46.35 -27.95
N CYS A 15 -14.08 45.26 -28.69
CA CYS A 15 -14.84 44.02 -28.46
C CYS A 15 -14.09 42.74 -28.86
N CYS A 16 -12.76 42.72 -28.76
CA CYS A 16 -11.97 41.48 -28.92
C CYS A 16 -11.07 41.16 -27.71
N PHE A 17 -11.39 41.69 -26.52
CA PHE A 17 -10.95 41.05 -25.27
C PHE A 17 -11.93 39.92 -24.93
N GLY A 18 -12.01 38.94 -25.84
CA GLY A 18 -12.51 37.63 -25.49
C GLY A 18 -11.55 37.08 -24.45
N TYR A 19 -11.98 37.03 -23.20
CA TYR A 19 -11.35 36.25 -22.16
C TYR A 19 -11.12 34.85 -22.73
N LEU A 20 -9.86 34.52 -23.05
CA LEU A 20 -9.38 33.15 -23.14
C LEU A 20 -9.56 32.55 -21.74
N ARG A 21 -10.79 32.14 -21.44
CA ARG A 21 -11.05 31.21 -20.34
C ARG A 21 -10.30 29.96 -20.75
N ALA A 22 -9.14 29.73 -20.15
CA ALA A 22 -8.41 28.48 -20.29
C ALA A 22 -9.43 27.35 -20.13
N GLN A 23 -9.63 26.57 -21.19
CA GLN A 23 -10.64 25.53 -21.21
C GLN A 23 -10.33 24.58 -20.07
N GLU A 24 -11.23 24.50 -19.08
CA GLU A 24 -11.01 23.62 -17.95
C GLU A 24 -10.84 22.18 -18.47
N PRO A 25 -9.82 21.46 -18.00
CA PRO A 25 -9.60 20.10 -18.45
C PRO A 25 -10.84 19.24 -18.17
N ALA A 26 -11.23 18.44 -19.17
CA ALA A 26 -12.52 17.75 -19.16
C ALA A 26 -12.61 16.60 -18.15
N TYR A 27 -11.48 15.97 -17.83
CA TYR A 27 -11.42 14.76 -16.98
C TYR A 27 -10.64 14.94 -15.69
N ILE A 28 -9.54 15.70 -15.71
CA ILE A 28 -8.58 15.74 -14.60
C ILE A 28 -8.23 17.19 -14.28
N LEU A 29 -8.41 17.61 -13.03
CA LEU A 29 -7.95 18.89 -12.52
C LEU A 29 -6.68 18.69 -11.69
N ASP A 30 -5.59 19.35 -12.08
CA ASP A 30 -4.30 19.24 -11.39
C ASP A 30 -4.21 20.25 -10.23
N TYR A 31 -3.84 19.77 -9.05
CA TYR A 31 -3.54 20.59 -7.87
C TYR A 31 -2.11 20.38 -7.37
N SER A 32 -1.21 19.83 -8.18
CA SER A 32 0.18 19.63 -7.79
C SER A 32 0.89 20.94 -7.40
N ASP A 33 0.51 22.07 -8.00
CA ASP A 33 1.10 23.37 -7.66
C ASP A 33 0.55 23.96 -6.36
N LYS A 34 -0.44 23.32 -5.72
CA LYS A 34 -0.90 23.68 -4.38
C LYS A 34 -0.10 22.93 -3.33
N LEU A 35 0.15 23.57 -2.20
CA LEU A 35 0.65 22.86 -1.03
C LEU A 35 -0.50 22.08 -0.40
N LEU A 36 -0.37 20.76 -0.41
CA LEU A 36 -1.26 19.85 0.28
C LEU A 36 -0.68 19.56 1.65
N LEU A 37 -1.43 19.85 2.71
CA LEU A 37 -1.13 19.40 4.07
C LEU A 37 -2.07 18.27 4.44
N ARG A 38 -1.55 17.24 5.12
CA ARG A 38 -2.29 16.03 5.49
C ARG A 38 -2.05 15.68 6.95
N LEU A 39 -3.14 15.53 7.69
CA LEU A 39 -3.18 14.81 8.96
C LEU A 39 -3.83 13.46 8.69
N TYR A 40 -3.22 12.37 9.14
CA TYR A 40 -3.75 11.05 8.85
C TYR A 40 -3.48 10.03 9.94
N THR A 41 -4.35 9.04 10.05
CA THR A 41 -4.07 7.80 10.77
C THR A 41 -3.69 6.71 9.78
N ILE A 42 -2.87 5.75 10.22
CA ILE A 42 -2.56 4.56 9.43
C ILE A 42 -2.56 3.33 10.32
N SER A 43 -3.36 2.34 9.96
CA SER A 43 -3.33 0.99 10.51
C SER A 43 -2.69 0.08 9.47
N LYS A 44 -1.78 -0.79 9.90
CA LYS A 44 -1.15 -1.77 9.02
C LYS A 44 -1.15 -3.14 9.69
N VAL A 45 -1.51 -4.15 8.92
CA VAL A 45 -1.40 -5.55 9.27
C VAL A 45 -0.33 -6.16 8.36
N ASN A 46 0.64 -6.85 8.95
CA ASN A 46 1.61 -7.65 8.23
C ASN A 46 1.47 -9.07 8.77
N SER A 47 1.01 -10.01 7.97
CA SER A 47 0.81 -11.39 8.43
C SER A 47 1.72 -12.34 7.67
N LEU A 48 2.10 -13.41 8.37
CA LEU A 48 2.65 -14.61 7.78
C LEU A 48 1.73 -15.77 8.17
N THR A 49 1.14 -16.41 7.17
CA THR A 49 0.42 -17.67 7.37
C THR A 49 1.25 -18.80 6.77
N ILE A 50 1.49 -19.85 7.55
CA ILE A 50 2.21 -21.05 7.11
C ILE A 50 1.22 -22.20 7.04
N GLU A 51 0.88 -22.60 5.83
CA GLU A 51 0.05 -23.77 5.57
C GLU A 51 0.94 -24.95 5.19
N LYS A 52 0.52 -26.16 5.57
CA LYS A 52 1.10 -27.39 5.08
C LYS A 52 0.08 -28.09 4.21
N ARG A 53 0.48 -28.52 3.01
CA ARG A 53 -0.40 -29.21 2.07
C ARG A 53 -1.04 -30.41 2.75
N LEU A 54 -2.34 -30.58 2.55
CA LEU A 54 -3.17 -31.67 3.10
C LEU A 54 -3.43 -31.58 4.61
N GLU A 55 -3.01 -30.51 5.30
CA GLU A 55 -3.46 -30.20 6.66
C GLU A 55 -4.56 -29.12 6.63
N GLU A 56 -5.52 -29.20 7.54
CA GLU A 56 -6.71 -28.31 7.55
C GLU A 56 -6.42 -26.91 8.10
N PHE A 57 -5.34 -26.73 8.86
CA PHE A 57 -5.06 -25.50 9.60
C PHE A 57 -3.75 -24.82 9.17
N GLY A 58 -3.78 -23.50 9.03
CA GLY A 58 -2.62 -22.66 8.74
C GLY A 58 -2.15 -21.92 9.98
N LEU A 59 -0.85 -21.95 10.28
CA LEU A 59 -0.28 -21.21 11.41
C LEU A 59 -0.25 -19.72 11.08
N GLU A 60 -1.09 -18.92 11.73
CA GLU A 60 -1.15 -17.48 11.52
C GLU A 60 -0.28 -16.72 12.52
N LEU A 61 0.63 -15.90 12.01
CA LEU A 61 1.59 -15.13 12.78
C LEU A 61 1.41 -13.65 12.50
N LEU A 62 1.12 -12.89 13.57
CA LEU A 62 0.87 -11.45 13.51
C LEU A 62 1.82 -10.66 14.42
N PRO A 63 2.22 -9.45 14.01
CA PRO A 63 2.89 -8.50 14.88
C PRO A 63 1.88 -7.79 15.77
N ASN A 64 2.29 -7.38 16.97
CA ASN A 64 1.51 -6.53 17.85
C ASN A 64 1.79 -5.05 17.53
N VAL A 65 0.98 -4.47 16.64
CA VAL A 65 1.10 -3.06 16.23
C VAL A 65 -0.20 -2.30 16.46
N ASN A 66 -0.07 -1.02 16.81
CA ASN A 66 -1.20 -0.11 16.92
C ASN A 66 -1.30 0.79 15.68
N SER A 67 -2.38 1.54 15.56
CA SER A 67 -2.48 2.62 14.57
C SER A 67 -1.40 3.68 14.82
N ASN A 68 -0.94 4.31 13.74
CA ASN A 68 -0.03 5.45 13.80
C ASN A 68 -0.80 6.73 13.51
N LEU A 69 -0.35 7.82 14.11
CA LEU A 69 -0.76 9.16 13.73
C LEU A 69 0.36 9.79 12.89
N GLY A 70 0.00 10.42 11.78
CA GLY A 70 0.95 10.96 10.83
C GLY A 70 0.58 12.34 10.32
N LEU A 71 1.63 13.05 9.93
CA LEU A 71 1.58 14.33 9.24
C LEU A 71 2.30 14.17 7.91
N GLY A 72 1.87 14.91 6.91
CA GLY A 72 2.54 14.91 5.62
C GLY A 72 2.20 16.12 4.79
N PHE A 73 3.00 16.33 3.76
CA PHE A 73 2.74 17.35 2.76
C PHE A 73 3.06 16.84 1.36
N ASN A 74 2.42 17.47 0.37
CA ASN A 74 2.76 17.30 -1.04
C ASN A 74 2.84 18.68 -1.70
N TYR A 75 3.88 18.91 -2.50
CA TYR A 75 4.03 20.12 -3.30
C TYR A 75 4.81 19.76 -4.58
N LYS A 76 4.23 20.12 -5.73
CA LYS A 76 4.70 19.76 -7.07
C LYS A 76 4.88 18.23 -7.18
N LYS A 77 6.11 17.78 -7.42
CA LYS A 77 6.46 16.37 -7.59
C LYS A 77 6.95 15.72 -6.29
N PHE A 78 7.05 16.49 -5.20
CA PHE A 78 7.58 16.02 -3.94
C PHE A 78 6.48 15.86 -2.90
N GLY A 79 6.54 14.77 -2.15
CA GLY A 79 5.69 14.59 -0.98
C GLY A 79 6.44 13.81 0.08
N LEU A 80 6.20 14.17 1.34
CA LEU A 80 6.76 13.50 2.50
C LEU A 80 5.65 13.25 3.50
N GLY A 81 5.65 12.08 4.13
CA GLY A 81 4.77 11.74 5.23
C GLY A 81 5.55 11.03 6.32
N LEU A 82 5.35 11.46 7.56
CA LEU A 82 5.89 10.81 8.74
C LEU A 82 4.73 10.34 9.61
N ALA A 83 4.82 9.14 10.16
CA ALA A 83 3.80 8.59 11.05
C ALA A 83 4.45 7.89 12.25
N PHE A 84 3.96 8.21 13.44
CA PHE A 84 4.45 7.70 14.71
C PHE A 84 3.41 6.77 15.32
N GLY A 85 3.86 5.58 15.76
CA GLY A 85 2.97 4.58 16.36
C GLY A 85 2.40 5.06 17.68
N LEU A 86 1.09 4.93 17.86
CA LEU A 86 0.45 5.18 19.15
C LEU A 86 0.92 4.12 20.16
N PRO A 87 1.09 4.49 21.44
CA PRO A 87 1.58 3.56 22.46
C PRO A 87 0.64 2.36 22.59
N LEU A 88 1.21 1.17 22.72
CA LEU A 88 0.47 -0.04 23.08
C LEU A 88 0.15 -0.03 24.57
N SER A 89 -1.09 -0.38 24.92
CA SER A 89 -1.50 -0.58 26.31
C SER A 89 -0.70 -1.70 26.97
N VAL A 90 -0.60 -1.66 28.31
CA VAL A 90 0.07 -2.73 29.10
C VAL A 90 -0.56 -4.09 28.81
N GLU A 91 -1.90 -4.12 28.71
CA GLU A 91 -2.66 -5.32 28.40
C GLU A 91 -2.32 -5.90 27.02
N LYS A 92 -2.29 -5.08 25.96
CA LYS A 92 -1.91 -5.55 24.61
C LYS A 92 -0.47 -6.08 24.59
N LYS A 93 0.45 -5.43 25.32
CA LYS A 93 1.85 -5.91 25.42
C LYS A 93 1.95 -7.24 26.16
N ARG A 94 1.15 -7.44 27.21
CA ARG A 94 1.08 -8.70 27.95
C ARG A 94 0.52 -9.81 27.06
N LYS A 95 -0.63 -9.55 26.42
CA LYS A 95 -1.39 -10.53 25.63
C LYS A 95 -0.68 -10.96 24.33
N PHE A 96 -0.12 -10.02 23.58
CA PHE A 96 0.40 -10.27 22.23
C PHE A 96 1.94 -10.07 22.11
N GLY A 97 2.62 -9.74 23.22
CA GLY A 97 4.05 -9.46 23.22
C GLY A 97 4.40 -8.07 22.69
N LYS A 98 5.69 -7.79 22.51
CA LYS A 98 6.19 -6.52 21.95
C LYS A 98 6.66 -6.74 20.52
N THR A 99 6.31 -5.82 19.62
CA THR A 99 6.85 -5.77 18.25
C THR A 99 7.66 -4.50 18.05
N GLN A 100 8.85 -4.65 17.46
CA GLN A 100 9.65 -3.55 16.91
C GLN A 100 9.46 -3.49 15.40
N ARG A 101 9.36 -2.29 14.82
CA ARG A 101 9.17 -2.14 13.37
C ARG A 101 9.89 -0.93 12.79
N LEU A 102 10.33 -1.10 11.55
CA LEU A 102 10.74 -0.05 10.63
C LEU A 102 9.93 -0.21 9.34
N ASP A 103 9.33 0.87 8.86
CA ASP A 103 8.47 0.86 7.67
C ASP A 103 8.71 2.13 6.85
N ILE A 104 9.32 1.96 5.70
CA ILE A 104 9.62 3.03 4.74
C ILE A 104 8.88 2.70 3.45
N GLN A 105 8.17 3.68 2.91
CA GLN A 105 7.43 3.56 1.65
C GLN A 105 7.70 4.77 0.78
N GLY A 106 7.87 4.54 -0.52
CA GLY A 106 8.03 5.58 -1.53
C GLY A 106 7.11 5.31 -2.71
N SER A 107 6.64 6.37 -3.34
CA SER A 107 5.80 6.26 -4.53
C SER A 107 6.06 7.44 -5.46
N MET A 108 6.06 7.19 -6.76
CA MET A 108 6.20 8.20 -7.79
C MET A 108 5.11 7.97 -8.85
N TYR A 109 4.30 8.98 -9.13
CA TYR A 109 3.26 8.89 -10.16
C TYR A 109 3.37 10.06 -11.12
N GLY A 110 3.77 9.77 -12.35
CA GLY A 110 3.61 10.66 -13.48
C GLY A 110 2.26 10.45 -14.17
N ARG A 111 2.08 11.06 -15.34
CA ARG A 111 0.86 10.88 -16.15
C ARG A 111 0.73 9.45 -16.66
N LYS A 112 1.81 8.91 -17.25
CA LYS A 112 1.81 7.59 -17.92
C LYS A 112 2.48 6.48 -17.13
N ILE A 113 3.31 6.81 -16.15
CA ILE A 113 4.12 5.83 -15.41
C ILE A 113 3.92 6.06 -13.91
N GLY A 114 3.67 4.98 -13.19
CA GLY A 114 3.65 4.93 -11.73
C GLY A 114 4.67 3.95 -11.19
N ALA A 115 5.17 4.21 -9.99
CA ALA A 115 6.04 3.30 -9.27
C ALA A 115 5.78 3.38 -7.76
N ASP A 116 5.94 2.25 -7.09
CA ASP A 116 5.79 2.06 -5.67
C ASP A 116 6.97 1.25 -5.14
N GLY A 117 7.45 1.59 -3.95
CA GLY A 117 8.52 0.87 -3.28
C GLY A 117 8.32 0.84 -1.76
N PHE A 118 8.78 -0.23 -1.12
CA PHE A 118 8.75 -0.35 0.34
C PHE A 118 9.94 -1.12 0.89
N LEU A 119 10.30 -0.79 2.14
CA LEU A 119 11.22 -1.51 3.01
C LEU A 119 10.52 -1.67 4.37
N GLN A 120 10.29 -2.90 4.80
CA GLN A 120 9.57 -3.23 6.02
C GLN A 120 10.39 -4.23 6.83
N SER A 121 10.68 -3.94 8.10
CA SER A 121 11.33 -4.87 9.01
C SER A 121 10.55 -4.91 10.31
N TYR A 122 10.00 -6.07 10.65
CA TYR A 122 9.20 -6.31 11.85
C TYR A 122 9.86 -7.41 12.68
N ARG A 123 9.95 -7.22 14.00
CA ARG A 123 10.53 -8.19 14.95
C ARG A 123 9.60 -8.38 16.15
N GLY A 124 9.34 -9.63 16.51
CA GLY A 124 8.41 -10.03 17.56
C GLY A 124 7.00 -10.23 17.00
N TYR A 125 6.55 -11.47 17.04
CA TYR A 125 5.24 -11.92 16.54
C TYR A 125 4.54 -12.74 17.62
N TYR A 126 3.26 -13.02 17.41
CA TYR A 126 2.49 -13.98 18.18
C TYR A 126 1.64 -14.84 17.23
N ASN A 127 1.24 -16.02 17.69
CA ASN A 127 0.29 -16.86 16.97
C ASN A 127 -1.15 -16.40 17.26
N SER A 128 -1.90 -16.02 16.23
CA SER A 128 -3.26 -15.48 16.38
C SER A 128 -4.35 -16.54 16.53
N ASN A 129 -4.06 -17.78 16.15
CA ASN A 129 -5.03 -18.88 16.12
C ASN A 129 -4.56 -20.15 16.87
N PRO A 130 -4.15 -20.07 18.16
CA PRO A 130 -3.63 -21.25 18.86
C PRO A 130 -4.68 -22.34 19.10
N THR A 131 -5.96 -21.95 19.15
CA THR A 131 -7.11 -22.83 19.32
C THR A 131 -7.33 -23.80 18.16
N ASP A 132 -6.74 -23.52 16.99
CA ASP A 132 -6.81 -24.39 15.82
C ASP A 132 -5.91 -25.63 15.98
N PHE A 133 -5.00 -25.60 16.95
CA PHE A 133 -3.96 -26.61 17.15
C PHE A 133 -4.07 -27.35 18.48
N ILE A 134 -4.44 -26.64 19.54
CA ILE A 134 -4.56 -27.15 20.92
C ILE A 134 -5.69 -26.43 21.65
N ASP A 135 -6.21 -27.02 22.73
CA ASP A 135 -7.17 -26.36 23.61
C ASP A 135 -6.48 -25.22 24.40
N TRP A 136 -6.41 -24.04 23.78
CA TRP A 136 -5.74 -22.87 24.34
C TRP A 136 -6.69 -22.07 25.23
N THR A 137 -6.48 -22.15 26.54
CA THR A 137 -7.34 -21.50 27.54
C THR A 137 -6.76 -20.20 28.11
N SER A 138 -5.49 -19.89 27.81
CA SER A 138 -4.83 -18.68 28.29
C SER A 138 -5.25 -17.45 27.50
N ASP A 139 -5.46 -16.33 28.20
CA ASP A 139 -5.75 -15.05 27.56
C ASP A 139 -4.50 -14.42 26.91
N VAL A 140 -3.30 -14.87 27.28
CA VAL A 140 -2.02 -14.53 26.62
C VAL A 140 -1.81 -15.48 25.45
N LEU A 141 -1.61 -14.93 24.25
CA LEU A 141 -1.34 -15.74 23.06
C LEU A 141 0.14 -16.13 22.97
N PRO A 142 0.49 -17.26 22.35
CA PRO A 142 1.88 -17.71 22.23
C PRO A 142 2.74 -16.69 21.48
N GLN A 143 3.91 -16.33 22.03
CA GLN A 143 4.74 -15.23 21.53
C GLN A 143 6.07 -15.73 20.97
N ILE A 144 6.42 -15.30 19.76
CA ILE A 144 7.67 -15.63 19.08
C ILE A 144 8.53 -14.38 18.98
N LYS A 145 9.17 -14.02 20.12
CA LYS A 145 9.93 -12.77 20.27
C LYS A 145 11.15 -12.67 19.34
N SER A 146 11.75 -13.80 18.98
CA SER A 146 12.89 -13.87 18.08
C SER A 146 12.52 -13.71 16.61
N MET A 147 11.25 -13.93 16.25
CA MET A 147 10.80 -13.90 14.86
C MET A 147 11.00 -12.51 14.25
N ARG A 148 11.57 -12.50 13.05
CA ARG A 148 11.78 -11.30 12.25
C ARG A 148 11.34 -11.55 10.82
N ILE A 149 10.62 -10.59 10.25
CA ILE A 149 10.35 -10.51 8.81
C ILE A 149 10.98 -9.23 8.27
N LEU A 150 11.74 -9.35 7.19
CA LEU A 150 12.26 -8.27 6.37
C LEU A 150 11.67 -8.41 4.96
N SER A 151 10.96 -7.39 4.49
CA SER A 151 10.36 -7.35 3.16
C SER A 151 10.77 -6.08 2.43
N LEU A 152 11.28 -6.24 1.22
CA LEU A 152 11.54 -5.17 0.27
C LEU A 152 10.71 -5.43 -0.98
N GLY A 153 10.14 -4.40 -1.57
CA GLY A 153 9.42 -4.56 -2.82
C GLY A 153 9.43 -3.28 -3.64
N VAL A 154 9.40 -3.47 -4.95
CA VAL A 154 9.24 -2.41 -5.94
C VAL A 154 8.25 -2.87 -7.01
N THR A 155 7.41 -1.96 -7.47
CA THR A 155 6.50 -2.20 -8.60
C THR A 155 6.48 -0.94 -9.45
N GLY A 156 6.62 -1.10 -10.76
CA GLY A 156 6.49 -0.01 -11.74
C GLY A 156 5.48 -0.39 -12.80
N PHE A 157 4.62 0.54 -13.22
CA PHE A 157 3.55 0.27 -14.18
C PHE A 157 3.28 1.45 -15.11
N TYR A 158 2.83 1.12 -16.32
CA TYR A 158 2.35 2.04 -17.33
C TYR A 158 0.82 2.14 -17.28
N LEU A 159 0.28 3.34 -17.47
CA LEU A 159 -1.16 3.61 -17.54
C LEU A 159 -1.55 3.92 -19.00
N PHE A 160 -2.38 3.05 -19.59
CA PHE A 160 -2.81 3.17 -20.98
C PHE A 160 -3.79 4.33 -21.24
N ASN A 161 -4.58 4.75 -20.25
CA ASN A 161 -5.57 5.82 -20.40
C ASN A 161 -5.24 7.05 -19.54
N SER A 162 -3.97 7.45 -19.51
CA SER A 162 -3.47 8.56 -18.68
C SER A 162 -4.12 9.92 -18.93
N ASP A 163 -4.71 10.10 -20.11
CA ASP A 163 -5.29 11.38 -20.53
C ASP A 163 -6.68 11.61 -19.90
N LYS A 164 -7.36 10.52 -19.54
CA LYS A 164 -8.70 10.55 -18.91
C LYS A 164 -8.68 10.02 -17.48
N TYR A 165 -7.82 9.07 -17.15
CA TYR A 165 -7.74 8.46 -15.83
C TYR A 165 -6.58 9.02 -15.01
N SER A 166 -6.87 9.45 -13.78
CA SER A 166 -5.87 9.88 -12.80
C SER A 166 -5.72 8.86 -11.67
N TYR A 167 -4.59 8.14 -11.65
CA TYR A 167 -4.22 7.30 -10.51
C TYR A 167 -4.00 8.13 -9.24
N ARG A 168 -3.41 9.31 -9.41
CA ARG A 168 -3.13 10.29 -8.35
C ARG A 168 -4.40 10.77 -7.66
N ALA A 169 -5.49 10.94 -8.39
CA ALA A 169 -6.74 11.43 -7.83
C ALA A 169 -7.31 10.53 -6.73
N ALA A 170 -7.14 9.21 -6.82
CA ALA A 170 -7.63 8.29 -5.78
C ALA A 170 -6.62 8.10 -4.64
N PHE A 171 -5.33 8.00 -4.96
CA PHE A 171 -4.34 7.49 -4.00
C PHE A 171 -3.38 8.56 -3.44
N VAL A 172 -3.21 9.70 -4.12
CA VAL A 172 -2.35 10.82 -3.67
C VAL A 172 -3.15 12.06 -3.29
N ARG A 173 -4.27 12.30 -3.98
CA ARG A 173 -5.23 13.41 -3.78
C ARG A 173 -4.73 14.79 -4.20
N ASP A 174 -3.60 14.86 -4.91
CA ASP A 174 -3.07 16.07 -5.56
C ASP A 174 -3.62 16.33 -6.96
N GLU A 175 -4.49 15.46 -7.46
CA GLU A 175 -5.36 15.68 -8.61
C GLU A 175 -6.82 15.41 -8.22
N ILE A 176 -7.76 15.98 -8.97
CA ILE A 176 -9.19 15.63 -8.90
C ILE A 176 -9.63 14.99 -10.22
N GLN A 177 -10.23 13.82 -10.12
CA GLN A 177 -10.95 13.20 -11.22
C GLN A 177 -12.35 13.85 -11.33
N LYS A 178 -12.63 14.54 -12.43
CA LYS A 178 -13.93 15.20 -12.69
C LYS A 178 -14.98 14.26 -13.28
N LYS A 179 -14.56 13.25 -14.04
CA LYS A 179 -15.44 12.26 -14.69
C LYS A 179 -14.92 10.86 -14.46
N SER A 180 -15.81 9.88 -14.32
CA SER A 180 -15.42 8.48 -14.18
C SER A 180 -14.56 8.01 -15.35
N ALA A 181 -13.48 7.32 -15.05
CA ALA A 181 -12.55 6.78 -16.04
C ALA A 181 -11.75 5.65 -15.40
N GLY A 182 -11.24 4.75 -16.24
CA GLY A 182 -10.29 3.72 -15.82
C GLY A 182 -9.18 3.52 -16.81
N SER A 183 -8.18 2.74 -16.41
CA SER A 183 -7.01 2.42 -17.20
C SER A 183 -6.59 0.98 -16.92
N PHE A 184 -6.25 0.27 -17.99
CA PHE A 184 -5.37 -0.89 -17.85
C PHE A 184 -4.01 -0.44 -17.33
N LEU A 185 -3.34 -1.35 -16.62
CA LEU A 185 -1.99 -1.17 -16.11
C LEU A 185 -1.14 -2.34 -16.58
N LEU A 186 0.06 -2.08 -17.07
CA LEU A 186 1.05 -3.12 -17.38
C LEU A 186 2.38 -2.71 -16.74
N GLY A 187 3.01 -3.63 -16.03
CA GLY A 187 4.17 -3.29 -15.21
C GLY A 187 5.08 -4.44 -14.90
N LEU A 188 6.11 -4.14 -14.11
CA LEU A 188 7.08 -5.08 -13.56
C LEU A 188 7.07 -4.98 -12.04
N PHE A 189 7.43 -6.08 -11.37
CA PHE A 189 7.61 -6.12 -9.93
C PHE A 189 8.88 -6.86 -9.55
N GLY A 190 9.41 -6.52 -8.38
CA GLY A 190 10.46 -7.26 -7.70
C GLY A 190 10.23 -7.23 -6.20
N ASN A 191 10.32 -8.37 -5.53
CA ASN A 191 10.17 -8.51 -4.09
C ASN A 191 11.31 -9.35 -3.52
N TYR A 192 11.79 -8.96 -2.35
CA TYR A 192 12.63 -9.77 -1.49
C TYR A 192 11.94 -9.92 -0.13
N ASP A 193 11.72 -11.15 0.32
CA ASP A 193 11.14 -11.45 1.63
C ASP A 193 12.05 -12.41 2.39
N GLU A 194 12.34 -12.10 3.64
CA GLU A 194 13.07 -12.98 4.56
C GLU A 194 12.30 -13.07 5.87
N ALA A 195 11.94 -14.29 6.28
CA ALA A 195 11.44 -14.56 7.62
C ALA A 195 12.41 -15.48 8.35
N ARG A 196 12.68 -15.22 9.62
CA ARG A 196 13.56 -16.06 10.45
C ARG A 196 13.21 -16.03 11.92
N THR A 197 13.57 -17.08 12.63
CA THR A 197 13.35 -17.27 14.07
C THR A 197 14.42 -18.20 14.63
N ASP A 198 14.72 -18.08 15.92
CA ASP A 198 15.79 -18.85 16.56
C ASP A 198 15.40 -20.33 16.77
N ALA A 199 14.12 -20.60 17.05
CA ALA A 199 13.62 -21.90 17.53
C ALA A 199 12.48 -22.51 16.71
N GLY A 200 12.23 -21.97 15.51
CA GLY A 200 11.10 -22.37 14.65
C GLY A 200 9.93 -21.41 14.67
N PHE A 201 9.06 -21.52 13.67
CA PHE A 201 7.85 -20.70 13.55
C PHE A 201 6.70 -21.19 14.44
N VAL A 202 6.71 -22.45 14.85
CA VAL A 202 5.73 -22.98 15.81
C VAL A 202 6.10 -22.54 17.23
N PRO A 203 5.17 -21.99 18.02
CA PRO A 203 5.41 -21.63 19.41
C PRO A 203 5.95 -22.80 20.24
N GLN A 204 6.78 -22.51 21.25
CA GLN A 204 7.40 -23.56 22.08
C GLN A 204 6.40 -24.21 23.03
N GLU A 205 5.29 -23.53 23.30
CA GLU A 205 4.18 -24.00 24.12
C GLU A 205 3.38 -25.11 23.43
N PHE A 206 3.56 -25.33 22.13
CA PHE A 206 2.87 -26.38 21.39
C PHE A 206 3.60 -27.72 21.52
N PRO A 207 2.87 -28.85 21.51
CA PRO A 207 3.45 -30.19 21.52
C PRO A 207 4.49 -30.42 20.42
N ASP A 208 5.51 -31.23 20.71
CA ASP A 208 6.57 -31.57 19.75
C ASP A 208 6.04 -32.22 18.46
N SER A 209 4.90 -32.92 18.53
CA SER A 209 4.22 -33.48 17.35
C SER A 209 3.79 -32.40 16.35
N LEU A 210 3.41 -31.20 16.80
CA LEU A 210 3.10 -30.07 15.92
C LEU A 210 4.36 -29.37 15.44
N ARG A 211 5.37 -29.24 16.31
CA ARG A 211 6.65 -28.61 15.97
C ARG A 211 7.42 -29.38 14.90
N THR A 212 7.34 -30.71 14.94
CA THR A 212 7.94 -31.59 13.92
C THR A 212 7.19 -31.55 12.58
N LYS A 213 5.90 -31.20 12.56
CA LYS A 213 5.14 -31.02 11.32
C LYS A 213 5.56 -29.78 10.53
N ILE A 214 5.92 -28.69 11.20
CA ILE A 214 6.46 -27.46 10.60
C ILE A 214 7.91 -27.29 11.06
N ASN A 215 8.80 -28.06 10.45
CA ASN A 215 10.23 -28.09 10.76
C ASN A 215 11.00 -26.97 10.03
N VAL A 216 10.53 -25.73 10.15
CA VAL A 216 11.14 -24.58 9.47
C VAL A 216 11.38 -23.45 10.47
N LYS A 217 12.57 -22.85 10.40
CA LYS A 217 12.95 -21.66 11.18
C LYS A 217 13.27 -20.44 10.35
N GLY A 218 13.27 -20.56 9.03
CA GLY A 218 13.37 -19.40 8.16
C GLY A 218 13.12 -19.70 6.71
N PHE A 219 12.79 -18.65 5.97
CA PHE A 219 12.82 -18.67 4.52
C PHE A 219 13.36 -17.35 3.97
N LYS A 220 13.88 -17.40 2.75
CA LYS A 220 14.18 -16.26 1.90
C LYS A 220 13.50 -16.46 0.56
N ASN A 221 12.97 -15.39 0.01
CA ASN A 221 12.30 -15.38 -1.28
C ASN A 221 12.78 -14.18 -2.07
N LEU A 222 13.16 -14.39 -3.32
CA LEU A 222 13.41 -13.34 -4.29
C LEU A 222 12.50 -13.60 -5.49
N ALA A 223 11.52 -12.73 -5.70
CA ALA A 223 10.54 -12.84 -6.77
C ALA A 223 10.65 -11.66 -7.74
N ILE A 224 10.64 -11.93 -9.04
CA ILE A 224 10.58 -10.91 -10.09
C ILE A 224 9.55 -11.32 -11.13
N GLY A 225 8.90 -10.34 -11.75
CA GLY A 225 7.89 -10.65 -12.76
C GLY A 225 7.24 -9.44 -13.39
N PHE A 226 6.17 -9.70 -14.12
CA PHE A 226 5.33 -8.69 -14.72
C PHE A 226 3.96 -8.66 -14.05
N SER A 227 3.24 -7.56 -14.20
CA SER A 227 1.89 -7.40 -13.67
C SER A 227 0.98 -6.75 -14.69
N ALA A 228 -0.26 -7.20 -14.75
CA ALA A 228 -1.27 -6.67 -15.65
C ALA A 228 -2.57 -6.50 -14.88
N GLY A 229 -3.05 -5.26 -14.77
CA GLY A 229 -4.17 -4.92 -13.91
C GLY A 229 -5.13 -3.92 -14.52
N TYR A 230 -6.13 -3.56 -13.73
CA TYR A 230 -7.07 -2.51 -14.07
C TYR A 230 -7.31 -1.62 -12.86
N ALA A 231 -7.45 -0.31 -13.12
CA ALA A 231 -7.89 0.64 -12.12
C ALA A 231 -8.98 1.54 -12.68
N HIS A 232 -9.90 1.95 -11.81
CA HIS A 232 -11.04 2.77 -12.18
C HIS A 232 -11.39 3.75 -11.07
N ASN A 233 -11.72 4.97 -11.47
CA ASN A 233 -12.27 6.01 -10.63
C ASN A 233 -13.75 6.20 -10.97
N PHE A 234 -14.61 6.03 -9.98
CA PHE A 234 -16.03 6.36 -10.05
C PHE A 234 -16.23 7.73 -9.40
N VAL A 235 -16.71 8.71 -10.17
CA VAL A 235 -17.01 10.06 -9.70
C VAL A 235 -18.51 10.20 -9.52
N ILE A 236 -18.95 10.58 -8.33
CA ILE A 236 -20.36 10.76 -7.98
C ILE A 236 -20.59 12.21 -7.55
N LYS A 237 -21.52 12.89 -8.24
CA LYS A 237 -21.90 14.29 -7.98
C LYS A 237 -20.71 15.26 -7.90
N GLU A 238 -19.63 14.96 -8.62
CA GLU A 238 -18.38 15.75 -8.67
C GLU A 238 -17.67 16.01 -7.33
N LYS A 239 -18.14 15.41 -6.23
CA LYS A 239 -17.60 15.58 -4.87
C LYS A 239 -17.08 14.29 -4.27
N PHE A 240 -17.63 13.15 -4.67
CA PHE A 240 -17.24 11.83 -4.19
C PHE A 240 -16.45 11.10 -5.24
N LEU A 241 -15.40 10.43 -4.78
CA LEU A 241 -14.54 9.58 -5.59
C LEU A 241 -14.43 8.20 -4.95
N LEU A 242 -14.67 7.16 -5.72
CA LEU A 242 -14.26 5.79 -5.39
C LEU A 242 -13.24 5.34 -6.43
N GLY A 243 -11.98 5.22 -6.04
CA GLY A 243 -10.92 4.62 -6.82
C GLY A 243 -10.71 3.17 -6.41
N LEU A 244 -10.63 2.28 -7.39
CA LEU A 244 -10.29 0.87 -7.21
C LEU A 244 -9.13 0.52 -8.14
N ALA A 245 -8.20 -0.31 -7.69
CA ALA A 245 -7.15 -0.88 -8.52
C ALA A 245 -6.89 -2.32 -8.09
N VAL A 246 -6.79 -3.23 -9.06
CA VAL A 246 -6.37 -4.62 -8.85
C VAL A 246 -5.33 -4.97 -9.90
N ILE A 247 -4.17 -5.39 -9.43
CA ILE A 247 -2.96 -5.61 -10.23
C ILE A 247 -2.38 -6.98 -9.84
N PRO A 248 -2.86 -8.07 -10.47
CA PRO A 248 -2.22 -9.37 -10.36
C PRO A 248 -0.85 -9.35 -11.05
N GLY A 249 0.08 -10.12 -10.51
CA GLY A 249 1.43 -10.28 -11.00
C GLY A 249 1.82 -11.75 -11.08
N PHE A 250 2.54 -12.08 -12.15
CA PHE A 250 3.07 -13.40 -12.42
C PHE A 250 4.55 -13.29 -12.76
N GLY A 251 5.34 -14.27 -12.33
CA GLY A 251 6.76 -14.23 -12.58
C GLY A 251 7.46 -15.48 -12.10
N TYR A 252 8.67 -15.29 -11.62
CA TYR A 252 9.56 -16.34 -11.15
C TYR A 252 10.12 -15.95 -9.79
N GLN A 253 10.28 -16.95 -8.92
CA GLN A 253 10.86 -16.76 -7.60
C GLN A 253 11.85 -17.86 -7.24
N ARG A 254 12.90 -17.44 -6.54
CA ARG A 254 13.85 -18.33 -5.87
C ARG A 254 13.56 -18.33 -4.38
N VAL A 255 13.24 -19.50 -3.85
CA VAL A 255 12.92 -19.70 -2.43
C VAL A 255 14.01 -20.54 -1.79
N SER A 256 14.51 -20.08 -0.66
CA SER A 256 15.43 -20.81 0.21
C SER A 256 14.76 -21.04 1.56
N ILE A 257 14.68 -22.29 2.02
CA ILE A 257 14.18 -22.64 3.35
C ILE A 257 15.32 -23.09 4.23
N THR A 258 15.30 -22.64 5.49
CA THR A 258 16.16 -23.14 6.56
C THR A 258 15.33 -23.96 7.55
N GLU A 259 15.63 -25.25 7.63
CA GLU A 259 14.98 -26.18 8.57
C GLU A 259 15.56 -26.07 9.98
N LEU A 260 14.91 -26.66 11.00
CA LEU A 260 15.41 -26.55 12.38
C LEU A 260 16.83 -27.14 12.54
N ASN A 261 17.11 -28.25 11.85
CA ASN A 261 18.42 -28.92 11.80
C ASN A 261 19.52 -28.07 11.12
N GLY A 262 19.18 -26.92 10.55
CA GLY A 262 20.11 -26.03 9.86
C GLY A 262 20.35 -26.36 8.39
N SER A 263 19.73 -27.42 7.87
CA SER A 263 19.77 -27.70 6.44
C SER A 263 19.08 -26.57 5.64
N ILE A 264 19.61 -26.32 4.44
CA ILE A 264 19.08 -25.31 3.53
C ILE A 264 18.67 -26.00 2.24
N ARG A 265 17.44 -25.75 1.81
CA ARG A 265 16.91 -26.23 0.53
C ARG A 265 16.50 -25.04 -0.31
N ASN A 266 16.78 -25.12 -1.61
CA ASN A 266 16.46 -24.08 -2.57
C ASN A 266 15.53 -24.64 -3.63
N GLU A 267 14.56 -23.84 -4.05
CA GLU A 267 13.64 -24.19 -5.13
C GLU A 267 13.34 -22.94 -5.96
N ASP A 268 13.39 -23.13 -7.27
CA ASP A 268 13.12 -22.13 -8.29
C ASP A 268 11.77 -22.46 -8.91
N GLN A 269 10.83 -21.51 -8.90
CA GLN A 269 9.43 -21.80 -9.23
C GLN A 269 8.66 -20.56 -9.72
N PRO A 270 7.44 -20.71 -10.25
CA PRO A 270 6.58 -19.57 -10.57
C PRO A 270 6.24 -18.72 -9.34
N ALA A 271 6.18 -17.40 -9.54
CA ALA A 271 5.77 -16.45 -8.52
C ALA A 271 4.38 -15.89 -8.83
N GLY A 272 3.56 -15.72 -7.78
CA GLY A 272 2.26 -15.07 -7.84
C GLY A 272 2.13 -13.99 -6.79
N GLN A 273 1.64 -12.81 -7.19
CA GLN A 273 1.26 -11.75 -6.26
C GLN A 273 0.00 -11.02 -6.71
N VAL A 274 -0.68 -10.38 -5.77
CA VAL A 274 -1.81 -9.49 -6.07
C VAL A 274 -1.68 -8.23 -5.25
N MET A 275 -1.66 -7.09 -5.94
CA MET A 275 -1.79 -5.78 -5.33
C MET A 275 -3.21 -5.24 -5.55
N ALA A 276 -3.90 -4.90 -4.47
CA ALA A 276 -5.21 -4.26 -4.51
C ALA A 276 -5.15 -2.90 -3.81
N ARG A 277 -5.90 -1.91 -4.32
CA ARG A 277 -6.06 -0.60 -3.70
C ARG A 277 -7.47 -0.08 -3.79
N ILE A 278 -7.88 0.63 -2.76
CA ILE A 278 -9.14 1.35 -2.69
C ILE A 278 -8.87 2.78 -2.19
N GLY A 279 -9.59 3.75 -2.73
CA GLY A 279 -9.53 5.15 -2.32
C GLY A 279 -10.92 5.76 -2.36
N LEU A 280 -11.46 6.09 -1.20
CA LEU A 280 -12.68 6.88 -1.07
C LEU A 280 -12.29 8.32 -0.76
N GLY A 281 -12.79 9.28 -1.54
CA GLY A 281 -12.50 10.69 -1.37
C GLY A 281 -13.77 11.53 -1.32
N TYR A 282 -13.77 12.56 -0.47
CA TYR A 282 -14.81 13.58 -0.43
C TYR A 282 -14.19 14.98 -0.45
N GLU A 283 -14.68 15.84 -1.36
CA GLU A 283 -14.17 17.19 -1.58
C GLU A 283 -15.07 18.26 -0.93
N PHE A 284 -14.51 19.08 -0.04
CA PHE A 284 -15.17 20.23 0.60
C PHE A 284 -14.17 21.38 0.72
N LYS A 285 -13.98 22.08 -0.40
CA LYS A 285 -12.92 23.08 -0.60
C LYS A 285 -12.85 24.10 0.58
N PRO A 286 -11.65 24.41 1.10
CA PRO A 286 -10.32 24.00 0.63
C PRO A 286 -9.83 22.64 1.15
N PHE A 287 -10.68 21.88 1.84
CA PHE A 287 -10.33 20.61 2.48
C PHE A 287 -10.82 19.40 1.67
N TYR A 288 -10.31 18.23 2.05
CA TYR A 288 -10.82 16.94 1.60
C TYR A 288 -10.69 15.89 2.71
N LEU A 289 -11.57 14.90 2.65
CA LEU A 289 -11.45 13.66 3.42
C LEU A 289 -11.03 12.56 2.45
N ALA A 290 -10.21 11.62 2.93
CA ALA A 290 -9.93 10.41 2.19
C ALA A 290 -9.79 9.19 3.11
N LEU A 291 -10.33 8.07 2.68
CA LEU A 291 -10.03 6.75 3.21
C LEU A 291 -9.28 5.99 2.11
N THR A 292 -8.07 5.53 2.38
CA THR A 292 -7.32 4.72 1.42
C THR A 292 -6.95 3.38 2.02
N GLY A 293 -7.03 2.34 1.21
CA GLY A 293 -6.65 0.98 1.56
C GLY A 293 -5.72 0.42 0.50
N SER A 294 -4.74 -0.39 0.91
CA SER A 294 -3.99 -1.22 -0.03
C SER A 294 -3.61 -2.55 0.59
N ALA A 295 -3.71 -3.62 -0.20
CA ALA A 295 -3.27 -4.96 0.15
C ALA A 295 -2.22 -5.42 -0.87
N ASN A 296 -1.20 -6.11 -0.38
CA ASN A 296 -0.23 -6.84 -1.19
C ASN A 296 -0.13 -8.26 -0.66
N TRP A 297 -0.69 -9.21 -1.40
CA TRP A 297 -0.66 -10.63 -1.09
C TRP A 297 0.38 -11.33 -1.95
N ARG A 298 1.28 -12.08 -1.32
CA ARG A 298 2.35 -12.85 -1.96
C ARG A 298 2.29 -14.28 -1.48
N ASN A 299 2.25 -15.21 -2.45
CA ASN A 299 2.19 -16.64 -2.18
C ASN A 299 3.55 -17.28 -2.47
N ILE A 300 4.18 -17.87 -1.47
CA ILE A 300 5.48 -18.51 -1.57
C ILE A 300 5.28 -20.00 -1.30
N ASP A 301 4.97 -20.75 -2.35
CA ASP A 301 4.87 -22.20 -2.27
C ASP A 301 6.26 -22.81 -2.06
N PHE A 302 6.39 -23.86 -1.26
CA PHE A 302 7.62 -24.67 -1.17
C PHE A 302 7.25 -26.01 -0.56
N SER A 303 7.12 -27.06 -1.37
CA SER A 303 6.50 -28.30 -0.91
C SER A 303 7.24 -28.90 0.30
N PRO A 304 6.53 -29.26 1.40
CA PRO A 304 5.07 -29.32 1.55
C PRO A 304 4.40 -28.05 2.10
N TYR A 305 5.14 -26.97 2.30
CA TYR A 305 4.67 -25.71 2.88
C TYR A 305 4.13 -24.73 1.83
N ASN A 306 3.27 -23.82 2.26
CA ASN A 306 2.92 -22.60 1.55
C ASN A 306 2.99 -21.44 2.56
N PHE A 307 3.87 -20.47 2.30
CA PHE A 307 4.01 -19.26 3.07
C PHE A 307 3.24 -18.13 2.38
N LYS A 308 2.16 -17.69 3.01
CA LYS A 308 1.34 -16.56 2.56
C LYS A 308 1.75 -15.32 3.34
N LEU A 309 2.31 -14.34 2.63
CA LEU A 309 2.61 -13.02 3.18
C LEU A 309 1.53 -12.03 2.75
N ALA A 310 0.94 -11.35 3.71
CA ALA A 310 0.04 -10.23 3.44
C ALA A 310 0.56 -8.95 4.10
N THR A 311 0.57 -7.86 3.34
CA THR A 311 0.71 -6.51 3.90
C THR A 311 -0.52 -5.70 3.52
N GLU A 312 -1.29 -5.32 4.52
CA GLU A 312 -2.53 -4.57 4.37
C GLU A 312 -2.43 -3.27 5.14
N GLN A 313 -2.82 -2.16 4.53
CA GLN A 313 -2.82 -0.86 5.19
C GLN A 313 -4.10 -0.09 4.90
N PHE A 314 -4.55 0.64 5.91
CA PHE A 314 -5.70 1.52 5.86
C PHE A 314 -5.31 2.89 6.41
N ARG A 315 -5.70 3.96 5.71
CA ARG A 315 -5.44 5.33 6.12
C ARG A 315 -6.72 6.13 6.12
N PHE A 316 -6.93 6.91 7.16
CA PHE A 316 -7.90 8.00 7.17
C PHE A 316 -7.13 9.31 7.11
N ILE A 317 -7.49 10.20 6.19
CA ILE A 317 -6.76 11.43 5.88
C ILE A 317 -7.74 12.59 5.92
N ILE A 318 -7.38 13.64 6.66
CA ILE A 318 -7.93 14.98 6.54
C ILE A 318 -6.86 15.84 5.87
N GLY A 319 -7.18 16.42 4.72
CA GLY A 319 -6.23 17.22 3.96
C GLY A 319 -6.73 18.62 3.66
N LYS A 320 -5.81 19.57 3.52
CA LYS A 320 -6.06 20.96 3.10
C LYS A 320 -5.19 21.31 1.90
N ARG A 321 -5.78 21.95 0.88
CA ARG A 321 -5.04 22.47 -0.29
C ARG A 321 -4.88 23.99 -0.15
N LEU A 322 -3.64 24.46 -0.11
CA LEU A 322 -3.28 25.87 0.00
C LEU A 322 -2.74 26.37 -1.34
N GLY A 323 -3.27 27.48 -1.84
CA GLY A 323 -2.60 28.24 -2.90
C GLY A 323 -1.42 28.98 -2.29
N ILE A 324 -0.24 28.86 -2.91
CA ILE A 324 0.98 29.59 -2.57
C ILE A 324 1.43 30.27 -3.85
#